data_AF-A0A954PUD4-F1
#
_entry.id   AF-A0A954PUD4-F1
#
_cell.length_a   1.000
_cell.length_b   1.000
_cell.length_c   1.000
_cell.angle_alpha   90.00
_cell.angle_beta   90.00
_cell.angle_gamma   90.00
#
_symmetry.space_group_name_H-M   'P 1'
#
loop_
_entity.id
_entity.type
_entity.pdbx_description
1 polymer ?
#
loop_
_entity_poly.entity_id
_entity_poly.type
_entity_poly.pdbx_seq_one_letter_code
_entity_poly.pdbx_strand_id
1 'polypeptide(L)'
;MTFVHPEWLLLLVLPLTLGFWSVRRRGVGLRMPFDHETHASRRWLAMVLRGAELLPALLLAVAVVLIARPQVLMVPDRDRVATHITVCMDVSGSMSVGMGEQNRYESAAAAIESFTYAREGDAIGLTLFGSWPLRWVPLTKDLQTIRNALAFASPNNQPRGMGGTMIGAALTYCADNMQREAARLNGSDAETNNIDQWRRRRAAEQLFRSASLGSSTSDNGSASRLGLRKPATSDRLLILVSDGASGDLRGQDPIDRISQQLNDAGITMYHIHIGSDTIPSEVSGIAKATGGDAFLATNSDGLRLIFDHIDRMQPARFVANASVPVDYFEPFVWIGAVALVLYALSLLKWRYTPW
;
A
#
# COMPACT_ATOMS: atom_id res chain seq x y z
N MET A 1 -18.81 4.74 19.75
CA MET A 1 -19.67 5.00 18.57
C MET A 1 -20.13 6.44 18.64
N THR A 2 -19.94 7.16 17.54
CA THR A 2 -20.43 8.53 17.36
C THR A 2 -21.48 8.50 16.25
N PHE A 3 -22.47 9.38 16.31
CA PHE A 3 -23.44 9.55 15.23
C PHE A 3 -23.08 10.83 14.47
N VAL A 4 -23.13 10.78 13.13
CA VAL A 4 -22.89 11.99 12.31
C VAL A 4 -24.01 12.99 12.52
N HIS A 5 -25.24 12.47 12.62
CA HIS A 5 -26.45 13.27 12.70
C HIS A 5 -27.30 12.82 13.90
N PRO A 6 -26.92 13.22 15.13
CA PRO A 6 -27.63 12.82 16.34
C PRO A 6 -29.09 13.32 16.36
N GLU A 7 -29.42 14.38 15.60
CA GLU A 7 -30.77 14.95 15.50
C GLU A 7 -31.83 13.93 15.03
N TRP A 8 -31.47 12.97 14.17
CA TRP A 8 -32.42 11.96 13.68
C TRP A 8 -32.81 10.96 14.76
N LEU A 9 -32.05 10.81 15.85
CA LEU A 9 -32.42 9.95 16.96
C LEU A 9 -33.72 10.43 17.65
N LEU A 10 -34.09 11.70 17.51
CA LEU A 10 -35.39 12.20 17.98
C LEU A 10 -36.57 11.53 17.26
N LEU A 11 -36.39 11.09 16.00
CA LEU A 11 -37.42 10.34 15.28
C LEU A 11 -37.69 8.96 15.87
N LEU A 12 -36.84 8.44 16.78
CA LEU A 12 -37.08 7.19 17.50
C LEU A 12 -38.33 7.26 18.39
N VAL A 13 -38.83 8.46 18.70
CA VAL A 13 -40.12 8.63 19.39
C VAL A 13 -41.28 8.05 18.55
N LEU A 14 -41.20 8.11 17.22
CA LEU A 14 -42.25 7.63 16.32
C LEU A 14 -42.43 6.09 16.36
N PRO A 15 -41.38 5.25 16.21
CA PRO A 15 -41.52 3.80 16.39
C PRO A 15 -41.87 3.42 17.83
N LEU A 16 -41.38 4.15 18.85
CA LEU A 16 -41.73 3.87 20.24
C LEU A 16 -43.22 4.12 20.54
N THR A 17 -43.77 5.23 20.04
CA THR A 17 -45.19 5.56 20.19
C THR A 17 -46.07 4.58 19.41
N LEU A 18 -45.69 4.21 18.19
CA LEU A 18 -46.40 3.19 17.40
C LEU A 18 -46.39 1.82 18.08
N GLY A 19 -45.24 1.37 18.60
CA GLY A 19 -45.12 0.10 19.30
C GLY A 19 -45.87 0.09 20.64
N PHE A 20 -45.83 1.19 21.39
CA PHE A 20 -46.63 1.34 22.61
C PHE A 20 -48.12 1.31 22.30
N TRP A 21 -48.54 1.99 21.24
CA TRP A 21 -49.93 2.05 20.85
C TRP A 21 -50.45 0.71 20.30
N SER A 22 -49.63 -0.04 19.56
CA SER A 22 -50.01 -1.39 19.08
C SER A 22 -50.21 -2.35 20.24
N VAL A 23 -49.33 -2.34 21.25
CA VAL A 23 -49.48 -3.20 22.45
C VAL A 23 -50.67 -2.78 23.31
N ARG A 24 -50.96 -1.48 23.40
CA ARG A 24 -52.06 -0.94 24.22
C ARG A 24 -53.43 -1.05 23.54
N ARG A 25 -53.48 -1.14 22.21
CA ARG A 25 -54.69 -1.48 21.46
C ARG A 25 -55.14 -2.88 21.88
N ARG A 26 -56.13 -2.93 22.77
CA ARG A 26 -56.94 -4.13 22.93
C ARG A 26 -57.78 -4.23 21.65
N GLY A 27 -57.48 -5.21 20.81
CA GLY A 27 -58.25 -5.47 19.60
C GLY A 27 -59.74 -5.47 19.94
N VAL A 28 -60.53 -4.68 19.21
CA VAL A 28 -61.98 -4.74 19.29
C VAL A 28 -62.33 -6.14 18.78
N GLY A 29 -62.75 -7.02 19.68
CA GLY A 29 -63.14 -8.38 19.29
C GLY A 29 -64.23 -8.27 18.24
N LEU A 30 -63.93 -8.65 17.00
CA LEU A 30 -64.92 -8.68 15.94
C LEU A 30 -65.90 -9.81 16.28
N ARG A 31 -67.05 -9.45 16.85
CA ARG A 31 -68.11 -10.41 17.13
C ARG A 31 -68.73 -10.82 15.80
N MET A 32 -68.37 -12.01 15.33
CA MET A 32 -68.97 -12.59 14.14
C MET A 32 -70.35 -13.19 14.49
N PRO A 33 -71.39 -13.00 13.65
CA PRO A 33 -72.75 -13.46 13.97
C PRO A 33 -72.95 -14.98 14.05
N PHE A 34 -71.94 -15.79 13.70
CA PHE A 34 -72.09 -17.22 13.42
C PHE A 34 -71.36 -18.17 14.36
N ASP A 35 -70.79 -17.71 15.47
CA ASP A 35 -69.93 -18.55 16.30
C ASP A 35 -70.45 -18.65 17.74
N HIS A 36 -71.15 -19.74 18.06
CA HIS A 36 -71.53 -20.11 19.43
C HIS A 36 -70.48 -21.04 20.08
N GLU A 37 -69.38 -21.32 19.38
CA GLU A 37 -68.26 -22.12 19.90
C GLU A 37 -67.37 -21.25 20.79
N THR A 38 -67.15 -21.69 22.03
CA THR A 38 -66.18 -21.05 22.93
C THR A 38 -64.76 -21.45 22.50
N HIS A 39 -64.12 -20.63 21.67
CA HIS A 39 -62.73 -20.85 21.29
C HIS A 39 -61.81 -20.80 22.51
N ALA A 40 -61.09 -21.89 22.78
CA ALA A 40 -60.07 -21.92 23.82
C ALA A 40 -59.01 -20.85 23.55
N SER A 41 -58.74 -19.99 24.54
CA SER A 41 -57.80 -18.89 24.37
C SER A 41 -56.38 -19.44 24.10
N ARG A 42 -55.94 -19.40 22.84
CA ARG A 42 -54.58 -19.78 22.46
C ARG A 42 -53.65 -18.61 22.79
N ARG A 43 -53.24 -18.51 24.05
CA ARG A 43 -52.33 -17.46 24.56
C ARG A 43 -51.06 -17.32 23.71
N TRP A 44 -50.53 -18.42 23.18
CA TRP A 44 -49.36 -18.43 22.30
C TRP A 44 -49.62 -17.71 20.97
N LEU A 45 -50.76 -17.94 20.31
CA LEU A 45 -51.13 -17.29 19.05
C LEU A 45 -51.30 -15.77 19.25
N ALA A 46 -51.91 -15.38 20.37
CA ALA A 46 -52.02 -13.98 20.77
C ALA A 46 -50.65 -13.32 21.00
N MET A 47 -49.67 -14.05 21.57
CA MET A 47 -48.30 -13.55 21.70
C MET A 47 -47.61 -13.38 20.36
N VAL A 48 -47.77 -14.34 19.42
CA VAL A 48 -47.14 -14.26 18.10
C VAL A 48 -47.73 -13.12 17.26
N LEU A 49 -49.06 -12.94 17.28
CA LEU A 49 -49.74 -11.83 16.59
C LEU A 49 -49.28 -10.47 17.14
N ARG A 50 -49.18 -10.33 18.47
CA ARG A 50 -48.64 -9.11 19.10
C ARG A 50 -47.18 -8.86 18.74
N GLY A 51 -46.37 -9.92 18.62
CA GLY A 51 -44.99 -9.83 18.15
C GLY A 51 -44.91 -9.35 16.70
N ALA A 52 -45.78 -9.85 15.82
CA ALA A 52 -45.86 -9.43 14.43
C ALA A 52 -46.29 -7.96 14.26
N GLU A 53 -47.22 -7.48 15.09
CA GLU A 53 -47.65 -6.07 15.11
C GLU A 53 -46.54 -5.10 15.56
N LEU A 54 -45.49 -5.58 16.24
CA LEU A 54 -44.34 -4.78 16.65
C LEU A 54 -43.23 -4.70 15.58
N LEU A 55 -43.23 -5.60 14.60
CA LEU A 55 -42.20 -5.64 13.55
C LEU A 55 -42.11 -4.36 12.70
N PRO A 56 -43.22 -3.71 12.28
CA PRO A 56 -43.15 -2.45 11.54
C PRO A 56 -42.51 -1.32 12.36
N ALA A 57 -42.81 -1.24 13.66
CA ALA A 57 -42.21 -0.27 14.56
C ALA A 57 -40.71 -0.54 14.75
N LEU A 58 -40.31 -1.80 14.86
CA LEU A 58 -38.90 -2.19 14.96
C LEU A 58 -38.12 -1.90 13.67
N LEU A 59 -38.69 -2.19 12.50
CA LEU A 59 -38.10 -1.86 11.20
C LEU A 59 -37.89 -0.35 11.04
N LEU A 60 -38.87 0.45 11.44
CA LEU A 60 -38.76 1.90 11.43
C LEU A 60 -37.66 2.38 12.40
N ALA A 61 -37.55 1.79 13.59
CA ALA A 61 -36.47 2.13 14.53
C ALA A 61 -35.08 1.84 13.96
N VAL A 62 -34.90 0.68 13.30
CA VAL A 62 -33.65 0.33 12.62
C VAL A 62 -33.34 1.31 11.49
N ALA A 63 -34.35 1.69 10.68
CA ALA A 63 -34.19 2.67 9.61
C ALA A 63 -33.74 4.04 10.15
N VAL A 64 -34.31 4.51 11.25
CA VAL A 64 -33.89 5.76 11.91
C VAL A 64 -32.44 5.69 12.36
N VAL A 65 -32.01 4.57 12.95
CA VAL A 65 -30.61 4.37 13.37
C VAL A 65 -29.65 4.34 12.18
N LEU A 66 -30.03 3.71 11.06
CA LEU A 66 -29.22 3.71 9.84
C LEU A 66 -29.07 5.13 9.26
N ILE A 67 -30.15 5.93 9.24
CA ILE A 67 -30.12 7.33 8.80
C ILE A 67 -29.24 8.20 9.70
N ALA A 68 -29.21 7.92 11.01
CA ALA A 68 -28.33 8.63 11.96
C ALA A 68 -26.83 8.34 11.74
N ARG A 69 -26.49 7.39 10.85
CA ARG A 69 -25.13 6.97 10.48
C ARG A 69 -24.25 6.69 11.70
N PRO A 70 -24.37 5.49 12.31
CA PRO A 70 -23.47 5.09 13.39
C PRO A 70 -22.05 4.96 12.85
N GLN A 71 -21.11 5.64 13.49
CA GLN A 71 -19.70 5.62 13.13
C GLN A 71 -18.85 5.08 14.28
N VAL A 72 -17.81 4.35 13.90
CA VAL A 72 -16.74 3.94 14.80
C VAL A 72 -15.44 4.56 14.33
N LEU A 73 -14.65 5.05 15.27
CA LEU A 73 -13.28 5.45 15.01
C LEU A 73 -12.48 4.16 14.82
N MET A 74 -12.14 3.87 13.58
CA MET A 74 -11.23 2.79 13.29
C MET A 74 -9.81 3.36 13.39
N VAL A 75 -8.94 2.69 14.14
CA VAL A 75 -7.51 3.00 14.07
C VAL A 75 -7.10 2.65 12.64
N PRO A 76 -6.59 3.62 11.86
CA PRO A 76 -6.22 3.36 10.50
C PRO A 76 -5.04 2.39 10.53
N ASP A 77 -5.02 1.48 9.56
CA ASP A 77 -3.86 0.62 9.40
C ASP A 77 -2.62 1.51 9.25
N ARG A 78 -1.51 1.11 9.88
CA ARG A 78 -0.29 1.90 9.80
C ARG A 78 0.25 1.75 8.39
N ASP A 79 -0.14 2.65 7.50
CA ASP A 79 0.41 2.70 6.16
C ASP A 79 1.92 2.95 6.27
N ARG A 80 2.69 2.00 5.74
CA ARG A 80 4.12 2.17 5.53
C ARG A 80 4.30 3.34 4.57
N VAL A 81 5.16 4.29 4.91
CA VAL A 81 5.72 5.26 3.97
C VAL A 81 6.41 4.44 2.91
N ALA A 82 5.78 4.37 1.74
CA ALA A 82 6.25 3.55 0.65
C ALA A 82 7.67 3.99 0.27
N THR A 83 8.64 3.11 0.53
CA THR A 83 10.00 3.32 0.03
C THR A 83 9.99 2.98 -1.45
N HIS A 84 10.59 3.84 -2.28
CA HIS A 84 10.68 3.58 -3.71
C HIS A 84 11.91 2.72 -3.99
N ILE A 85 11.69 1.42 -4.23
CA ILE A 85 12.77 0.47 -4.48
C ILE A 85 12.84 0.18 -5.97
N THR A 86 14.01 0.29 -6.57
CA THR A 86 14.25 -0.20 -7.93
C THR A 86 15.30 -1.27 -7.89
N VAL A 87 14.97 -2.44 -8.40
CA VAL A 87 15.92 -3.54 -8.60
C VAL A 87 16.44 -3.43 -10.02
N CYS A 88 17.75 -3.27 -10.15
CA CYS A 88 18.47 -3.27 -11.40
C CYS A 88 19.15 -4.64 -11.56
N MET A 89 18.60 -5.47 -12.42
CA MET A 89 18.95 -6.88 -12.57
C MET A 89 19.76 -7.11 -13.84
N ASP A 90 20.91 -7.76 -13.69
CA ASP A 90 21.77 -8.15 -14.80
C ASP A 90 21.18 -9.37 -15.53
N VAL A 91 21.09 -9.25 -16.86
CA VAL A 91 20.63 -10.32 -17.77
C VAL A 91 21.66 -10.65 -18.85
N SER A 92 22.92 -10.30 -18.60
CA SER A 92 24.05 -10.67 -19.45
C SER A 92 24.26 -12.18 -19.52
N GLY A 93 25.05 -12.64 -20.49
CA GLY A 93 25.26 -14.06 -20.72
C GLY A 93 25.89 -14.81 -19.52
N SER A 94 26.63 -14.11 -18.66
CA SER A 94 27.26 -14.70 -17.48
C SER A 94 26.26 -14.98 -16.34
N MET A 95 25.07 -14.35 -16.36
CA MET A 95 23.98 -14.63 -15.43
C MET A 95 23.23 -15.94 -15.72
N SER A 96 23.49 -16.57 -16.87
CA SER A 96 23.03 -17.92 -17.21
C SER A 96 23.94 -19.03 -16.66
N VAL A 97 25.05 -18.69 -16.00
CA VAL A 97 25.94 -19.67 -15.39
C VAL A 97 25.29 -20.28 -14.14
N GLY A 98 25.51 -21.57 -13.92
CA GLY A 98 25.01 -22.28 -12.73
C GLY A 98 25.63 -21.76 -11.43
N MET A 99 24.78 -21.62 -10.41
CA MET A 99 25.10 -21.33 -9.02
C MET A 99 24.42 -22.39 -8.14
N GLY A 100 25.13 -23.48 -7.85
CA GLY A 100 24.53 -24.63 -7.17
C GLY A 100 23.56 -25.38 -8.08
N GLU A 101 22.30 -25.52 -7.66
CA GLU A 101 21.25 -26.24 -8.40
C GLU A 101 20.54 -25.38 -9.46
N GLN A 102 20.66 -24.05 -9.39
CA GLN A 102 19.94 -23.10 -10.25
C GLN A 102 20.92 -22.18 -10.98
N ASN A 103 20.45 -21.44 -11.98
CA ASN A 103 21.25 -20.38 -12.60
C ASN A 103 21.43 -19.18 -11.66
N ARG A 104 22.49 -18.38 -11.87
CA ARG A 104 22.71 -17.11 -11.13
C ARG A 104 21.49 -16.19 -11.20
N TYR A 105 20.90 -16.05 -12.39
CA TYR A 105 19.66 -15.30 -12.60
C TYR A 105 18.49 -15.85 -11.78
N GLU A 106 18.27 -17.18 -11.82
CA GLU A 106 17.15 -17.83 -11.13
C GLU A 106 17.27 -17.69 -9.61
N SER A 107 18.48 -17.86 -9.09
CA SER A 107 18.77 -17.66 -7.66
C SER A 107 18.45 -16.23 -7.23
N ALA A 108 18.85 -15.24 -8.03
CA ALA A 108 18.54 -13.83 -7.79
C ALA A 108 17.05 -13.51 -7.92
N ALA A 109 16.37 -14.05 -8.94
CA ALA A 109 14.94 -13.88 -9.11
C ALA A 109 14.16 -14.44 -7.91
N ALA A 110 14.54 -15.62 -7.42
CA ALA A 110 13.94 -16.23 -6.23
C ALA A 110 14.19 -15.40 -4.96
N ALA A 111 15.39 -14.80 -4.82
CA ALA A 111 15.69 -13.92 -3.70
C ALA A 111 14.89 -12.61 -3.76
N ILE A 112 14.77 -12.00 -4.93
CA ILE A 112 13.92 -10.80 -5.15
C ILE A 112 12.45 -11.13 -4.88
N GLU A 113 11.97 -12.30 -5.29
CA GLU A 113 10.63 -12.75 -4.97
C GLU A 113 10.43 -12.84 -3.45
N SER A 114 11.33 -13.51 -2.71
CA SER A 114 11.26 -13.55 -1.24
C SER A 114 11.31 -12.15 -0.60
N PHE A 115 12.13 -11.25 -1.15
CA PHE A 115 12.22 -9.86 -0.71
C PHE A 115 10.91 -9.09 -0.91
N THR A 116 10.16 -9.37 -1.98
CA THR A 116 8.84 -8.73 -2.19
C THR A 116 7.81 -9.18 -1.15
N TYR A 117 7.88 -10.41 -0.63
CA TYR A 117 6.96 -10.85 0.43
C TYR A 117 7.19 -10.13 1.76
N ALA A 118 8.44 -9.79 2.10
CA ALA A 118 8.75 -9.06 3.33
C ALA A 118 8.28 -7.58 3.29
N ARG A 119 8.14 -7.02 2.08
CA ARG A 119 7.91 -5.58 1.84
C ARG A 119 6.53 -5.24 1.31
N GLU A 120 5.48 -5.90 1.80
CA GLU A 120 4.09 -5.51 1.51
C GLU A 120 3.86 -4.02 1.87
N GLY A 121 3.48 -3.21 0.87
CA GLY A 121 3.25 -1.76 1.01
C GLY A 121 4.31 -0.86 0.36
N ASP A 122 5.51 -1.36 0.04
CA ASP A 122 6.53 -0.61 -0.69
C ASP A 122 6.24 -0.60 -2.20
N ALA A 123 6.72 0.43 -2.90
CA ALA A 123 6.66 0.48 -4.36
C ALA A 123 7.96 -0.08 -4.92
N ILE A 124 7.87 -1.13 -5.74
CA ILE A 124 9.03 -1.81 -6.34
C ILE A 124 8.98 -1.69 -7.85
N GLY A 125 10.11 -1.37 -8.47
CA GLY A 125 10.33 -1.38 -9.91
C GLY A 125 11.43 -2.36 -10.30
N LEU A 126 11.38 -2.88 -11.53
CA LEU A 126 12.36 -3.82 -12.07
C LEU A 126 12.93 -3.24 -13.36
N THR A 127 14.25 -3.03 -13.38
CA THR A 127 15.01 -2.64 -14.56
C THR A 127 15.95 -3.79 -14.91
N LEU A 128 15.97 -4.19 -16.16
CA LEU A 128 16.91 -5.19 -16.68
C LEU A 128 18.03 -4.46 -17.39
N PHE A 129 19.24 -5.00 -17.34
CA PHE A 129 20.34 -4.47 -18.12
C PHE A 129 21.27 -5.56 -18.62
N GLY A 130 21.89 -5.26 -19.74
CA GLY A 130 23.01 -6.00 -20.29
C GLY A 130 23.84 -5.02 -21.11
N SER A 131 23.85 -5.16 -22.43
CA SER A 131 24.45 -4.15 -23.33
C SER A 131 23.71 -2.80 -23.34
N TRP A 132 22.46 -2.76 -22.88
CA TRP A 132 21.71 -1.52 -22.66
C TRP A 132 20.69 -1.75 -21.55
N PRO A 133 20.30 -0.70 -20.82
CA PRO A 133 19.25 -0.81 -19.83
C PRO A 133 17.85 -0.76 -20.44
N LEU A 134 16.93 -1.51 -19.86
CA LEU A 134 15.52 -1.54 -20.22
C LEU A 134 14.67 -1.56 -18.95
N ARG A 135 13.73 -0.63 -18.84
CA ARG A 135 12.74 -0.65 -17.77
C ARG A 135 11.73 -1.76 -18.06
N TRP A 136 11.71 -2.80 -17.23
CA TRP A 136 10.82 -3.95 -17.43
C TRP A 136 9.50 -3.78 -16.71
N VAL A 137 9.55 -3.36 -15.44
CA VAL A 137 8.37 -3.03 -14.64
C VAL A 137 8.56 -1.63 -14.07
N PRO A 138 7.66 -0.67 -14.38
CA PRO A 138 7.70 0.63 -13.74
C PRO A 138 7.40 0.49 -12.24
N LEU A 139 7.76 1.50 -11.46
CA LEU A 139 7.55 1.50 -10.02
C LEU A 139 6.05 1.30 -9.69
N THR A 140 5.74 0.19 -9.01
CA THR A 140 4.37 -0.22 -8.70
C THR A 140 4.24 -0.74 -7.27
N LYS A 141 3.07 -0.54 -6.64
CA LYS A 141 2.72 -1.14 -5.34
C LYS A 141 2.20 -2.58 -5.48
N ASP A 142 1.83 -3.00 -6.70
CA ASP A 142 1.43 -4.38 -6.95
C ASP A 142 2.66 -5.27 -7.12
N LEU A 143 3.04 -5.94 -6.03
CA LEU A 143 4.21 -6.82 -5.99
C LEU A 143 4.01 -8.11 -6.79
N GLN A 144 2.78 -8.50 -7.11
CA GLN A 144 2.51 -9.67 -7.96
C GLN A 144 2.98 -9.43 -9.40
N THR A 145 2.88 -8.19 -9.87
CA THR A 145 3.41 -7.80 -11.19
C THR A 145 4.91 -8.07 -11.28
N ILE A 146 5.69 -7.76 -10.22
CA ILE A 146 7.14 -8.03 -10.18
C ILE A 146 7.42 -9.54 -10.28
N ARG A 147 6.71 -10.35 -9.48
CA ARG A 147 6.90 -11.81 -9.44
C ARG A 147 6.60 -12.47 -10.79
N ASN A 148 5.49 -12.09 -11.41
CA ASN A 148 5.12 -12.58 -12.72
C ASN A 148 6.12 -12.11 -13.79
N ALA A 149 6.66 -10.91 -13.67
CA ALA A 149 7.62 -10.35 -14.62
C ALA A 149 9.00 -11.02 -14.57
N LEU A 150 9.46 -11.46 -13.39
CA LEU A 150 10.76 -12.13 -13.21
C LEU A 150 10.85 -13.46 -13.97
N ALA A 151 9.75 -14.20 -14.10
CA ALA A 151 9.72 -15.44 -14.87
C ALA A 151 10.07 -15.24 -16.36
N PHE A 152 9.69 -14.08 -16.92
CA PHE A 152 9.93 -13.75 -18.33
C PHE A 152 11.23 -12.98 -18.58
N ALA A 153 11.83 -12.41 -17.53
CA ALA A 153 13.02 -11.58 -17.62
C ALA A 153 14.34 -12.37 -17.73
N SER A 154 14.30 -13.70 -17.80
CA SER A 154 15.50 -14.53 -17.88
C SER A 154 16.40 -14.20 -19.08
N PRO A 155 17.73 -14.31 -18.96
CA PRO A 155 18.68 -14.00 -20.04
C PRO A 155 18.37 -14.76 -21.33
N ASN A 156 17.84 -15.98 -21.22
CA ASN A 156 17.48 -16.83 -22.36
C ASN A 156 16.34 -16.27 -23.22
N ASN A 157 15.46 -15.45 -22.62
CA ASN A 157 14.34 -14.81 -23.30
C ASN A 157 14.70 -13.44 -23.88
N GLN A 158 15.91 -12.94 -23.59
CA GLN A 158 16.33 -11.60 -24.01
C GLN A 158 16.88 -11.57 -25.44
N PRO A 159 16.84 -10.40 -26.11
CA PRO A 159 17.43 -10.24 -27.43
C PRO A 159 18.93 -10.57 -27.42
N ARG A 160 19.44 -11.21 -28.47
CA ARG A 160 20.86 -11.59 -28.60
C ARG A 160 21.85 -10.44 -28.39
N GLY A 161 21.44 -9.20 -28.66
CA GLY A 161 22.29 -8.03 -28.45
C GLY A 161 22.45 -7.60 -26.99
N MET A 162 21.69 -8.18 -26.05
CA MET A 162 21.73 -7.84 -24.61
C MET A 162 22.80 -8.62 -23.83
N GLY A 163 23.62 -9.46 -24.48
CA GLY A 163 24.57 -10.34 -23.79
C GLY A 163 25.79 -9.68 -23.14
N GLY A 164 26.03 -8.38 -23.35
CA GLY A 164 27.12 -7.63 -22.68
C GLY A 164 26.69 -7.06 -21.32
N THR A 165 27.57 -6.27 -20.71
CA THR A 165 27.35 -5.68 -19.38
C THR A 165 27.73 -4.20 -19.38
N MET A 166 26.74 -3.32 -19.21
CA MET A 166 26.88 -1.86 -19.12
C MET A 166 26.21 -1.33 -17.84
N ILE A 167 26.91 -1.46 -16.72
CA ILE A 167 26.43 -1.05 -15.39
C ILE A 167 26.28 0.47 -15.30
N GLY A 168 27.24 1.25 -15.81
CA GLY A 168 27.17 2.71 -15.72
C GLY A 168 25.97 3.30 -16.45
N ALA A 169 25.70 2.82 -17.67
CA ALA A 169 24.49 3.17 -18.41
C ALA A 169 23.22 2.76 -17.66
N ALA A 170 23.22 1.60 -17.01
CA ALA A 170 22.07 1.13 -16.24
C ALA A 170 21.79 1.97 -14.99
N LEU A 171 22.84 2.35 -14.24
CA LEU A 171 22.71 3.18 -13.05
C LEU A 171 22.19 4.59 -13.37
N THR A 172 22.72 5.21 -14.42
CA THR A 172 22.23 6.52 -14.90
C THR A 172 20.78 6.45 -15.35
N TYR A 173 20.40 5.40 -16.10
CA TYR A 173 19.01 5.17 -16.51
C TYR A 173 18.07 4.96 -15.33
N CYS A 174 18.49 4.19 -14.30
CA CYS A 174 17.72 4.00 -13.08
C CYS A 174 17.52 5.32 -12.34
N ALA A 175 18.57 6.13 -12.19
CA ALA A 175 18.50 7.41 -11.51
C ALA A 175 17.45 8.34 -12.14
N ASP A 176 17.50 8.51 -13.46
CA ASP A 176 16.55 9.35 -14.19
C ASP A 176 15.10 8.84 -14.08
N ASN A 177 14.92 7.52 -14.15
CA ASN A 177 13.61 6.90 -14.06
C ASN A 177 13.01 7.02 -12.66
N MET A 178 13.79 6.75 -11.62
CA MET A 178 13.35 6.86 -10.24
C MET A 178 12.96 8.29 -9.88
N GLN A 179 13.70 9.29 -10.38
CA GLN A 179 13.32 10.69 -10.21
C GLN A 179 11.97 11.01 -10.85
N ARG A 180 11.73 10.56 -12.08
CA ARG A 180 10.46 10.77 -12.81
C ARG A 180 9.28 10.06 -12.13
N GLU A 181 9.44 8.80 -11.75
CA GLU A 181 8.37 8.03 -11.10
C GLU A 181 8.07 8.54 -9.70
N ALA A 182 9.09 8.95 -8.94
CA ALA A 182 8.86 9.54 -7.64
C ALA A 182 8.11 10.87 -7.73
N ALA A 183 8.36 11.68 -8.77
CA ALA A 183 7.55 12.87 -9.02
C ALA A 183 6.10 12.53 -9.38
N ARG A 184 5.88 11.44 -10.13
CA ARG A 184 4.54 10.94 -10.50
C ARG A 184 3.76 10.44 -9.28
N LEU A 185 4.37 9.58 -8.46
CA LEU A 185 3.72 8.98 -7.27
C LEU A 185 3.46 10.02 -6.18
N ASN A 186 4.42 10.91 -5.93
CA ASN A 186 4.22 12.01 -4.97
C ASN A 186 3.18 13.03 -5.49
N GLY A 187 3.04 13.17 -6.81
CA GLY A 187 2.05 14.03 -7.45
C GLY A 187 0.62 13.48 -7.39
N SER A 188 0.44 12.15 -7.57
CA SER A 188 -0.88 11.51 -7.47
C SER A 188 -1.44 11.52 -6.05
N ASP A 189 -0.56 11.41 -5.05
CA ASP A 189 -0.98 11.46 -3.64
C ASP A 189 -1.35 12.90 -3.21
N ALA A 190 -0.78 13.93 -3.87
CA ALA A 190 -1.11 15.33 -3.63
C ALA A 190 -2.47 15.75 -4.19
N GLU A 191 -2.96 15.09 -5.23
CA GLU A 191 -4.29 15.37 -5.81
C GLU A 191 -5.41 14.69 -5.00
N THR A 192 -5.09 13.58 -4.32
CA THR A 192 -6.06 12.83 -3.50
C THR A 192 -6.11 13.34 -2.05
N ASN A 193 -5.00 13.85 -1.52
CA ASN A 193 -4.92 14.38 -0.15
C ASN A 193 -4.72 15.91 -0.12
N ASN A 194 -5.84 16.61 -0.29
CA ASN A 194 -6.09 17.92 0.33
C ASN A 194 -5.35 19.13 -0.28
N ILE A 195 -6.12 19.96 -0.99
CA ILE A 195 -5.77 21.22 -1.68
C ILE A 195 -5.03 22.25 -0.79
N ASP A 196 -5.00 22.06 0.54
CA ASP A 196 -4.38 22.96 1.52
C ASP A 196 -2.88 22.71 1.81
N GLN A 197 -2.36 21.49 1.64
CA GLN A 197 -0.95 21.20 1.97
C GLN A 197 0.02 21.83 0.96
N TRP A 198 -0.38 21.91 -0.31
CA TRP A 198 0.43 22.49 -1.38
C TRP A 198 0.63 24.01 -1.22
N ARG A 199 -0.38 24.75 -0.73
CA ARG A 199 -0.24 26.18 -0.44
C ARG A 199 0.80 26.44 0.64
N ARG A 200 0.86 25.60 1.68
CA ARG A 200 1.85 25.72 2.76
C ARG A 200 3.25 25.38 2.29
N ARG A 201 3.41 24.37 1.42
CA ARG A 201 4.72 23.97 0.87
C ARG A 201 5.29 25.00 -0.11
N ARG A 202 4.47 25.55 -1.02
CA ARG A 202 4.89 26.66 -1.90
C ARG A 202 5.18 27.94 -1.11
N ALA A 203 4.40 28.25 -0.09
CA ALA A 203 4.69 29.38 0.80
C ALA A 203 6.01 29.18 1.56
N ALA A 204 6.28 27.97 2.05
CA ALA A 204 7.53 27.63 2.73
C ALA A 204 8.74 27.66 1.77
N GLU A 205 8.59 27.18 0.53
CA GLU A 205 9.65 27.25 -0.49
C GLU A 205 9.92 28.69 -0.94
N GLN A 206 8.89 29.53 -1.07
CA GLN A 206 9.07 30.96 -1.38
C GLN A 206 9.77 31.70 -0.23
N LEU A 207 9.47 31.34 1.03
CA LEU A 207 10.14 31.87 2.21
C LEU A 207 11.61 31.40 2.31
N PHE A 208 11.91 30.15 1.95
CA PHE A 208 13.28 29.65 1.91
C PHE A 208 14.10 30.25 0.76
N ARG A 209 13.46 30.47 -0.40
CA ARG A 209 14.12 31.05 -1.58
C ARG A 209 14.41 32.54 -1.41
N SER A 210 13.55 33.28 -0.70
CA SER A 210 13.83 34.67 -0.34
C SER A 210 14.90 34.79 0.75
N ALA A 211 14.96 33.83 1.68
CA ALA A 211 16.03 33.76 2.68
C ALA A 211 17.41 33.45 2.06
N SER A 212 17.48 32.63 1.02
CA SER A 212 18.75 32.29 0.33
C SER A 212 19.21 33.33 -0.70
N LEU A 213 18.34 34.25 -1.12
CA LEU A 213 18.68 35.38 -1.99
C LEU A 213 19.10 36.65 -1.21
N GLY A 214 19.03 36.62 0.13
CA GLY A 214 19.31 37.75 1.01
C GLY A 214 20.71 37.82 1.62
N SER A 215 21.58 36.81 1.45
CA SER A 215 22.92 36.81 2.07
C SER A 215 24.04 36.81 1.03
N SER A 216 24.19 37.92 0.32
CA SER A 216 25.45 38.27 -0.35
C SER A 216 26.23 39.23 0.55
N THR A 217 27.14 38.66 1.35
CA THR A 217 28.27 39.43 1.91
C THR A 217 29.48 38.51 2.01
N SER A 218 30.52 38.93 1.28
CA SER A 218 31.96 38.66 1.43
C SER A 218 32.38 37.70 2.55
N ASP A 219 33.06 36.59 2.20
CA ASP A 219 34.26 36.19 2.93
C ASP A 219 35.20 35.31 2.11
N ASN A 220 36.45 35.77 2.06
CA ASN A 220 37.65 35.05 1.60
C ASN A 220 38.06 34.05 2.69
N GLY A 221 38.25 32.79 2.33
CA GLY A 221 38.80 31.81 3.27
C GLY A 221 38.72 30.39 2.76
N SER A 222 39.86 29.88 2.30
CA SER A 222 40.13 28.48 2.00
C SER A 222 39.73 27.58 3.17
N ALA A 223 38.59 26.90 3.03
CA ALA A 223 38.16 25.83 3.90
C ALA A 223 37.75 24.62 3.04
N SER A 224 38.61 23.62 3.08
CA SER A 224 38.44 22.20 2.77
C SER A 224 36.96 21.75 2.71
N ARG A 225 36.39 21.76 1.51
CA ARG A 225 35.05 21.20 1.23
C ARG A 225 35.12 19.70 0.94
N LEU A 226 35.79 18.94 1.81
CA LEU A 226 35.56 17.50 1.92
C LEU A 226 34.57 17.24 3.05
N GLY A 227 33.45 17.95 2.99
CA GLY A 227 32.29 17.67 3.82
C GLY A 227 31.55 16.52 3.19
N LEU A 228 31.84 15.30 3.65
CA LEU A 228 30.97 14.14 3.48
C LEU A 228 29.60 14.54 3.99
N ARG A 229 28.76 15.03 3.08
CA ARG A 229 27.34 15.24 3.32
C ARG A 229 26.80 13.85 3.59
N LYS A 230 26.56 13.54 4.87
CA LYS A 230 25.74 12.40 5.27
C LYS A 230 24.51 12.43 4.34
N PRO A 231 24.30 11.41 3.49
CA PRO A 231 23.29 11.51 2.46
C PRO A 231 21.96 11.81 3.11
N ALA A 232 21.25 12.78 2.55
CA ALA A 232 19.86 13.04 2.91
C ALA A 232 19.17 11.69 2.94
N THR A 233 18.51 11.40 4.06
CA THR A 233 17.92 10.08 4.34
C THR A 233 17.07 9.69 3.13
N SER A 234 17.56 8.76 2.31
CA SER A 234 17.02 8.53 0.97
C SER A 234 15.73 7.73 1.09
N ASP A 235 14.61 8.27 0.65
CA ASP A 235 13.36 7.51 0.52
C ASP A 235 13.37 6.58 -0.72
N ARG A 236 14.54 6.45 -1.38
CA ARG A 236 14.75 5.75 -2.65
C ARG A 236 15.92 4.79 -2.53
N LEU A 237 15.66 3.53 -2.84
CA LEU A 237 16.59 2.43 -2.74
C LEU A 237 16.85 1.85 -4.13
N LEU A 238 18.11 1.71 -4.51
CA LEU A 238 18.53 1.03 -5.74
C LEU A 238 19.29 -0.23 -5.37
N ILE A 239 18.82 -1.39 -5.80
CA ILE A 239 19.49 -2.68 -5.60
C ILE A 239 20.04 -3.13 -6.94
N LEU A 240 21.35 -3.05 -7.13
CA LEU A 240 22.03 -3.57 -8.31
C LEU A 240 22.42 -5.03 -8.07
N VAL A 241 21.98 -5.93 -8.94
CA VAL A 241 22.32 -7.36 -8.92
C VAL A 241 23.12 -7.67 -10.18
N SER A 242 24.40 -8.02 -10.05
CA SER A 242 25.31 -8.25 -11.17
C SER A 242 26.49 -9.14 -10.76
N ASP A 243 27.22 -9.69 -11.72
CA ASP A 243 28.51 -10.36 -11.50
C ASP A 243 29.72 -9.44 -11.75
N GLY A 244 29.49 -8.13 -11.92
CA GLY A 244 30.43 -7.08 -11.52
C GLY A 244 31.36 -6.49 -12.57
N ALA A 245 31.55 -7.09 -13.75
CA ALA A 245 32.48 -6.52 -14.73
C ALA A 245 31.78 -5.67 -15.78
N SER A 246 32.05 -4.35 -15.81
CA SER A 246 31.51 -3.46 -16.84
C SER A 246 32.59 -2.64 -17.54
N GLY A 247 32.53 -2.56 -18.87
CA GLY A 247 33.49 -1.83 -19.67
C GLY A 247 33.35 -0.30 -19.58
N ASP A 248 32.17 0.20 -19.19
CA ASP A 248 31.82 1.62 -19.12
C ASP A 248 32.17 2.31 -17.79
N LEU A 249 32.64 1.54 -16.80
CA LEU A 249 33.10 2.02 -15.49
C LEU A 249 34.63 2.12 -15.41
N ARG A 250 35.34 2.05 -16.54
CA ARG A 250 36.81 2.17 -16.57
C ARG A 250 37.22 3.62 -16.32
N GLY A 251 37.91 3.84 -15.20
CA GLY A 251 38.43 5.14 -14.79
C GLY A 251 37.58 5.81 -13.69
N GLN A 252 38.11 6.89 -13.11
CA GLN A 252 37.47 7.56 -11.98
C GLN A 252 36.32 8.50 -12.39
N ASP A 253 36.42 9.17 -13.55
CA ASP A 253 35.42 10.16 -13.98
C ASP A 253 33.99 9.59 -14.09
N PRO A 254 33.75 8.39 -14.66
CA PRO A 254 32.42 7.80 -14.72
C PRO A 254 31.86 7.49 -13.33
N ILE A 255 32.70 7.01 -12.41
CA ILE A 255 32.34 6.66 -11.03
C ILE A 255 31.85 7.91 -10.31
N ASP A 256 32.65 8.98 -10.33
CA ASP A 256 32.33 10.23 -9.64
C ASP A 256 31.03 10.86 -10.19
N ARG A 257 30.86 10.87 -11.51
CA ARG A 257 29.64 11.39 -12.16
C ARG A 257 28.39 10.61 -11.75
N ILE A 258 28.46 9.27 -11.76
CA ILE A 258 27.32 8.41 -11.41
C ILE A 258 26.99 8.54 -9.92
N SER A 259 28.01 8.51 -9.06
CA SER A 259 27.85 8.72 -7.62
C SER A 259 27.21 10.07 -7.31
N GLN A 260 27.63 11.13 -7.99
CA GLN A 260 27.02 12.45 -7.83
C GLN A 260 25.55 12.45 -8.30
N GLN A 261 25.24 11.86 -9.46
CA GLN A 261 23.87 11.78 -9.97
C GLN A 261 22.94 11.02 -9.03
N LEU A 262 23.40 9.88 -8.47
CA LEU A 262 22.63 9.10 -7.49
C LEU A 262 22.41 9.88 -6.18
N ASN A 263 23.44 10.59 -5.71
CA ASN A 263 23.34 11.45 -4.52
C ASN A 263 22.39 12.63 -4.72
N ASP A 264 22.45 13.30 -5.89
CA ASP A 264 21.54 14.40 -6.25
C ASP A 264 20.09 13.90 -6.40
N ALA A 265 19.91 12.64 -6.83
CA ALA A 265 18.62 11.97 -6.86
C ALA A 265 18.12 11.51 -5.49
N GLY A 266 18.96 11.57 -4.45
CA GLY A 266 18.69 11.03 -3.12
C GLY A 266 18.46 9.52 -3.15
N ILE A 267 19.27 8.77 -3.91
CA ILE A 267 19.19 7.32 -4.06
C ILE A 267 20.35 6.67 -3.31
N THR A 268 20.04 5.74 -2.40
CA THR A 268 21.04 4.85 -1.81
C THR A 268 21.15 3.58 -2.64
N MET A 269 22.37 3.25 -3.08
CA MET A 269 22.65 2.07 -3.89
C MET A 269 23.26 0.95 -3.05
N TYR A 270 22.66 -0.24 -3.12
CA TYR A 270 23.27 -1.49 -2.69
C TYR A 270 23.64 -2.33 -3.89
N HIS A 271 24.83 -2.91 -3.86
CA HIS A 271 25.28 -3.83 -4.89
C HIS A 271 25.34 -5.25 -4.33
N ILE A 272 24.79 -6.20 -5.07
CA ILE A 272 24.86 -7.61 -4.77
C ILE A 272 25.65 -8.26 -5.90
N HIS A 273 26.90 -8.59 -5.58
CA HIS A 273 27.80 -9.28 -6.49
C HIS A 273 27.53 -10.77 -6.45
N ILE A 274 27.19 -11.37 -7.58
CA ILE A 274 26.89 -12.80 -7.70
C ILE A 274 28.06 -13.52 -8.34
N GLY A 275 28.81 -14.27 -7.53
CA GLY A 275 30.00 -14.96 -8.00
C GLY A 275 30.94 -15.36 -6.86
N SER A 276 32.03 -16.04 -7.22
CA SER A 276 33.15 -16.35 -6.32
C SER A 276 34.23 -15.27 -6.33
N ASP A 277 34.12 -14.31 -7.24
CA ASP A 277 35.14 -13.29 -7.47
C ASP A 277 35.00 -12.15 -6.46
N THR A 278 36.07 -11.37 -6.33
CA THR A 278 36.05 -10.18 -5.48
C THR A 278 35.16 -9.11 -6.08
N ILE A 279 34.41 -8.41 -5.23
CA ILE A 279 33.58 -7.29 -5.65
C ILE A 279 34.45 -6.24 -6.36
N PRO A 280 34.10 -5.84 -7.60
CA PRO A 280 34.80 -4.79 -8.32
C PRO A 280 34.84 -3.48 -7.53
N SER A 281 36.02 -2.86 -7.50
CA SER A 281 36.26 -1.64 -6.73
C SER A 281 35.42 -0.45 -7.22
N GLU A 282 35.11 -0.44 -8.51
CA GLU A 282 34.36 0.60 -9.21
C GLU A 282 32.92 0.65 -8.68
N VAL A 283 32.24 -0.49 -8.67
CA VAL A 283 30.84 -0.60 -8.21
C VAL A 283 30.76 -0.45 -6.69
N SER A 284 31.73 -0.99 -5.96
CA SER A 284 31.82 -0.81 -4.50
C SER A 284 32.04 0.66 -4.12
N GLY A 285 32.86 1.38 -4.89
CA GLY A 285 33.07 2.82 -4.74
C GLY A 285 31.79 3.62 -4.91
N ILE A 286 30.99 3.31 -5.94
CA ILE A 286 29.70 3.97 -6.18
C ILE A 286 28.72 3.70 -5.02
N ALA A 287 28.57 2.44 -4.59
CA ALA A 287 27.66 2.08 -3.50
C ALA A 287 28.00 2.83 -2.20
N LYS A 288 29.28 2.82 -1.81
CA LYS A 288 29.76 3.54 -0.61
C LYS A 288 29.60 5.06 -0.73
N ALA A 289 29.83 5.64 -1.90
CA ALA A 289 29.65 7.07 -2.14
C ALA A 289 28.19 7.52 -2.01
N THR A 290 27.22 6.61 -2.22
CA THR A 290 25.78 6.87 -2.02
C THR A 290 25.29 6.57 -0.60
N GLY A 291 26.16 6.06 0.29
CA GLY A 291 25.80 5.66 1.65
C GLY A 291 25.23 4.24 1.78
N GLY A 292 25.31 3.44 0.71
CA GLY A 292 24.98 2.01 0.75
C GLY A 292 26.23 1.14 0.88
N ASP A 293 26.10 -0.14 0.57
CA ASP A 293 27.19 -1.12 0.66
C ASP A 293 27.13 -2.15 -0.46
N ALA A 294 28.23 -2.89 -0.64
CA ALA A 294 28.33 -3.97 -1.61
C ALA A 294 28.51 -5.32 -0.91
N PHE A 295 27.69 -6.29 -1.30
CA PHE A 295 27.67 -7.63 -0.73
C PHE A 295 28.09 -8.68 -1.74
N LEU A 296 28.76 -9.73 -1.26
CA LEU A 296 29.19 -10.87 -2.06
C LEU A 296 28.27 -12.06 -1.79
N ALA A 297 27.60 -12.54 -2.83
CA ALA A 297 26.75 -13.73 -2.80
C ALA A 297 27.42 -14.86 -3.58
N THR A 298 27.97 -15.85 -2.87
CA THR A 298 28.57 -17.03 -3.49
C THR A 298 27.54 -18.14 -3.74
N ASN A 299 26.46 -18.16 -2.96
CA ASN A 299 25.45 -19.23 -2.93
C ASN A 299 24.05 -18.60 -2.85
N SER A 300 23.02 -19.37 -3.24
CA SER A 300 21.61 -18.98 -3.15
C SER A 300 21.15 -18.64 -1.73
N ASP A 301 21.62 -19.37 -0.72
CA ASP A 301 21.31 -19.08 0.69
C ASP A 301 21.94 -17.77 1.17
N GLY A 302 23.19 -17.51 0.76
CA GLY A 302 23.87 -16.25 1.07
C GLY A 302 23.17 -15.06 0.44
N LEU A 303 22.65 -15.24 -0.78
CA LEU A 303 21.87 -14.22 -1.48
C LEU A 303 20.59 -13.85 -0.71
N ARG A 304 19.84 -14.84 -0.21
CA ARG A 304 18.67 -14.61 0.64
C ARG A 304 19.03 -13.85 1.92
N LEU A 305 20.10 -14.25 2.60
CA LEU A 305 20.57 -13.57 3.81
C LEU A 305 20.96 -12.10 3.56
N ILE A 306 21.51 -11.78 2.39
CA ILE A 306 21.84 -10.41 2.01
C ILE A 306 20.56 -9.59 1.82
N PHE A 307 19.55 -10.12 1.12
CA PHE A 307 18.27 -9.44 0.97
C PHE A 307 17.56 -9.23 2.32
N ASP A 308 17.59 -10.21 3.22
CA ASP A 308 17.09 -10.09 4.59
C ASP A 308 17.87 -9.04 5.40
N HIS A 309 19.18 -8.93 5.18
CA HIS A 309 20.00 -7.92 5.82
C HIS A 309 19.67 -6.51 5.32
N ILE A 310 19.53 -6.34 4.00
CA ILE A 310 19.07 -5.09 3.37
C ILE A 310 17.68 -4.72 3.90
N ASP A 311 16.82 -5.70 4.12
CA ASP A 311 15.50 -5.50 4.73
C ASP A 311 15.58 -4.82 6.10
N ARG A 312 16.40 -5.38 6.99
CA ARG A 312 16.59 -4.86 8.35
C ARG A 312 17.25 -3.49 8.41
N MET A 313 18.12 -3.16 7.44
CA MET A 313 18.82 -1.87 7.40
C MET A 313 17.94 -0.72 6.92
N GLN A 314 16.88 -1.02 6.17
CA GLN A 314 15.92 -0.04 5.65
C GLN A 314 14.52 -0.34 6.20
N PRO A 315 14.30 -0.17 7.52
CA PRO A 315 13.04 -0.50 8.15
C PRO A 315 11.94 0.43 7.62
N ALA A 316 10.77 -0.16 7.37
CA ALA A 316 9.60 0.58 6.94
C ALA A 316 9.27 1.71 7.93
N ARG A 317 9.24 2.95 7.43
CA ARG A 317 8.75 4.09 8.21
C ARG A 317 7.23 4.01 8.21
N PHE A 318 6.61 4.11 9.38
CA PHE A 318 5.15 4.18 9.46
C PHE A 318 4.76 5.62 9.74
N VAL A 319 3.89 6.19 8.90
CA VAL A 319 3.21 7.44 9.27
C VAL A 319 1.92 7.04 9.97
N ALA A 320 1.69 7.59 11.15
CA ALA A 320 0.41 7.44 11.81
C ALA A 320 -0.62 8.23 10.99
N ASN A 321 -1.38 7.51 10.16
CA ASN A 321 -2.54 8.12 9.50
C ASN A 321 -3.54 8.58 10.57
N ALA A 322 -4.21 9.70 10.29
CA ALA A 322 -5.27 10.19 11.15
C ALA A 322 -6.44 9.22 11.14
N SER A 323 -7.04 8.95 12.31
CA SER A 323 -8.20 8.07 12.43
C SER A 323 -9.33 8.57 11.53
N VAL A 324 -9.70 7.74 10.56
CA VAL A 324 -10.84 8.01 9.67
C VAL A 324 -12.09 7.42 10.33
N PRO A 325 -13.16 8.20 10.54
CA PRO A 325 -14.43 7.65 10.98
C PRO A 325 -15.01 6.77 9.87
N VAL A 326 -15.29 5.50 10.19
CA VAL A 326 -15.90 4.54 9.27
C VAL A 326 -17.34 4.27 9.70
N ASP A 327 -18.24 4.18 8.74
CA ASP A 327 -19.63 3.85 9.00
C ASP A 327 -19.78 2.39 9.45
N TYR A 328 -20.54 2.17 10.52
CA TYR A 328 -20.71 0.88 11.16
C TYR A 328 -22.15 0.37 11.00
N PHE A 329 -22.51 0.04 9.75
CA PHE A 329 -23.88 -0.38 9.42
C PHE A 329 -24.17 -1.87 9.63
N GLU A 330 -23.16 -2.75 9.59
CA GLU A 330 -23.35 -4.20 9.51
C GLU A 330 -24.37 -4.79 10.51
N PRO A 331 -24.26 -4.57 11.83
CA PRO A 331 -25.20 -5.21 12.77
C PRO A 331 -26.63 -4.71 12.60
N PHE A 332 -26.81 -3.43 12.24
CA PHE A 332 -28.14 -2.84 12.05
C PHE A 332 -28.81 -3.35 10.77
N VAL A 333 -28.03 -3.56 9.70
CA VAL A 333 -28.52 -4.16 8.46
C VAL A 333 -29.01 -5.59 8.71
N TRP A 334 -28.27 -6.40 9.47
CA TRP A 334 -28.69 -7.76 9.81
C TRP A 334 -29.97 -7.77 10.66
N ILE A 335 -30.07 -6.90 11.66
CA ILE A 335 -31.29 -6.79 12.48
C ILE A 335 -32.49 -6.39 11.62
N GLY A 336 -32.32 -5.40 10.74
CA GLY A 336 -33.36 -4.96 9.81
C GLY A 336 -33.78 -6.05 8.82
N ALA A 337 -32.82 -6.77 8.23
CA ALA A 337 -33.08 -7.86 7.30
C ALA A 337 -33.86 -9.00 7.97
N VAL A 338 -33.47 -9.42 9.18
CA VAL A 338 -34.19 -10.44 9.95
C VAL A 338 -35.60 -9.99 10.28
N ALA A 339 -35.78 -8.75 10.74
CA ALA A 339 -37.10 -8.19 11.04
C ALA A 339 -38.01 -8.13 9.80
N LEU A 340 -37.43 -7.80 8.63
CA LEU A 340 -38.16 -7.74 7.36
C LEU A 340 -38.59 -9.13 6.89
N VAL A 341 -37.72 -10.13 7.02
CA VAL A 341 -38.05 -11.53 6.73
C VAL A 341 -39.15 -12.04 7.65
N LEU A 342 -39.06 -11.78 8.96
CA LEU A 342 -40.10 -12.14 9.92
C LEU A 342 -41.43 -11.45 9.60
N TYR A 343 -41.39 -10.18 9.18
CA TYR A 343 -42.58 -9.45 8.78
C TYR A 343 -43.21 -10.03 7.51
N ALA A 344 -42.40 -10.31 6.48
CA ALA A 344 -42.85 -10.95 5.25
C ALA A 344 -43.45 -12.33 5.51
N LEU A 345 -42.84 -13.14 6.39
CA LEU A 345 -43.38 -14.43 6.81
C LEU A 345 -44.71 -14.29 7.56
N SER A 346 -44.86 -13.26 8.39
CA SER A 346 -46.14 -12.99 9.07
C SER A 346 -47.27 -12.66 8.07
N LEU A 347 -46.94 -11.98 6.97
CA LEU A 347 -47.87 -11.68 5.88
C LEU A 347 -48.18 -12.91 5.01
N LEU A 348 -47.18 -13.74 4.70
CA LEU A 348 -47.31 -14.91 3.82
C LEU A 348 -47.96 -16.13 4.49
N LYS A 349 -47.74 -16.34 5.79
CA LYS A 349 -48.10 -17.59 6.48
C LYS A 349 -49.19 -17.47 7.55
N TRP A 350 -49.78 -16.28 7.75
CA TRP A 350 -50.81 -16.10 8.78
C TRP A 350 -52.00 -15.25 8.38
N ARG A 351 -52.29 -15.15 7.09
CA ARG A 351 -53.69 -15.07 6.66
C ARG A 351 -54.30 -16.48 6.75
N TYR A 352 -54.32 -17.06 7.96
CA TYR A 352 -55.29 -18.11 8.26
C TYR A 352 -56.61 -17.36 8.22
N THR A 353 -57.27 -17.38 7.07
CA THR A 353 -58.68 -17.08 6.97
C THR A 353 -59.39 -18.35 7.41
N PRO A 354 -59.84 -18.45 8.67
CA PRO A 354 -60.82 -19.47 9.00
C PRO A 354 -62.11 -18.99 8.34
N TRP A 355 -62.35 -19.40 7.10
CA TRP A 355 -63.71 -19.70 6.70
C TRP A 355 -63.89 -21.20 6.86
#